data_AF-A0A8T0PYR7-F1
#
_entry.id   AF-A0A8T0PYR7-F1
#
_cell.length_a   1.000
_cell.length_b   1.000
_cell.length_c   1.000
_cell.angle_alpha   90.00
_cell.angle_beta   90.00
_cell.angle_gamma   90.00
#
_symmetry.space_group_name_H-M   'P 1'
#
loop_
_entity.id
_entity.type
_entity.pdbx_description
1 polymer ?
#
loop_
_entity_poly.entity_id
_entity_poly.type
_entity_poly.pdbx_seq_one_letter_code
_entity_poly.pdbx_strand_id
1 'polypeptide(L)'
;MPKIKHADLCLTDPAAFLCRERVQVLRDNGGREGDDGTGVPSLVYISREKSPRHHHHFKAGAMNVLTRVSAVLTNAPVLLNVDCDMFANNPQAALHAMCLLLGVDDELHSGFAQAPQKFHGALKDDPFGNQMEVIYQKIGFGIAGLQGIFYGGTGCFHRRKVIYGVPPPESATDVRQPTRMRGSPSYKELQKMFGGSKELIESARSIMSGEMFAAAAPTADLASRIDVAKEVSSCSYEAGTSWGQEVGWVYGSMTEDILTGQRIHAAGWMSALLNPDPPAFLGGAPTGGPASLTQYKRWATGLLEIVFSRNNPVLLWIFKRLELRQCLGYLVIDVWPLRAPFELCYALLGPYCLLANQSFLPKASEPGFLVPLALFLTYNLYNLAEYMDCRLSVRAWWNNHRMQRIVSCSAWLLAFLTVVLKTLGLTETVFDVTRKEQGAAPDGGDGGADPGRFTFDSSPAFVPPTALTILAVVALAAGAWRAVAGAGAAGVVGPGAGEFVCCGWLVLCFWPFVRGLAGEGSYGIPWSVRVKAGLLVAAFVHFCPRN
;
A
#
# COMPACT_ATOMS: atom_id res chain seq x y z
N MET A 1 -28.27 13.54 -17.50
CA MET A 1 -27.62 12.23 -17.25
C MET A 1 -28.69 11.15 -17.16
N PRO A 2 -28.67 10.11 -18.01
CA PRO A 2 -29.56 8.98 -17.82
C PRO A 2 -29.10 8.20 -16.58
N LYS A 3 -30.00 8.01 -15.61
CA LYS A 3 -29.75 7.20 -14.41
C LYS A 3 -29.49 5.75 -14.81
N ILE A 4 -28.28 5.26 -14.56
CA ILE A 4 -27.92 3.84 -14.68
C ILE A 4 -28.58 3.09 -13.52
N LYS A 5 -29.86 2.73 -13.65
CA LYS A 5 -30.66 2.07 -12.59
C LYS A 5 -30.33 0.59 -12.34
N HIS A 6 -29.33 0.02 -13.03
CA HIS A 6 -28.97 -1.40 -12.90
C HIS A 6 -27.53 -1.67 -12.41
N ALA A 7 -26.73 -0.63 -12.12
CA ALA A 7 -25.39 -0.82 -11.55
C ALA A 7 -25.42 -1.24 -10.07
N ASP A 8 -26.54 -1.00 -9.37
CA ASP A 8 -26.69 -1.30 -7.95
C ASP A 8 -26.80 -2.81 -7.63
N LEU A 9 -27.08 -3.67 -8.61
CA LEU A 9 -27.27 -5.11 -8.37
C LEU A 9 -25.98 -5.94 -8.23
N CYS A 10 -24.81 -5.46 -8.73
CA CYS A 10 -23.53 -6.18 -8.53
C CYS A 10 -22.72 -5.64 -7.32
N LEU A 11 -23.17 -4.58 -6.63
CA LEU A 11 -22.44 -3.96 -5.50
C LEU A 11 -22.95 -4.38 -4.11
N THR A 12 -24.18 -4.89 -4.00
CA THR A 12 -24.82 -5.21 -2.71
C THR A 12 -24.86 -6.70 -2.37
N ASP A 13 -24.46 -7.58 -3.28
CA ASP A 13 -24.46 -9.03 -3.06
C ASP A 13 -23.07 -9.64 -3.34
N PRO A 14 -22.31 -10.07 -2.31
CA PRO A 14 -21.09 -10.84 -2.47
C PRO A 14 -21.28 -12.17 -3.23
N ALA A 15 -22.53 -12.63 -3.38
CA ALA A 15 -22.91 -13.83 -4.11
C ALA A 15 -23.45 -13.59 -5.53
N ALA A 16 -23.36 -12.37 -6.08
CA ALA A 16 -23.64 -12.09 -7.50
C ALA A 16 -22.51 -12.64 -8.41
N PHE A 17 -22.39 -13.97 -8.48
CA PHE A 17 -21.31 -14.72 -9.13
C PHE A 17 -21.35 -14.72 -10.68
N LEU A 18 -22.32 -14.04 -11.30
CA LEU A 18 -22.48 -13.95 -12.76
C LEU A 18 -22.66 -12.49 -13.20
N CYS A 19 -21.60 -11.68 -13.05
CA CYS A 19 -21.57 -10.37 -13.68
C CYS A 19 -21.09 -10.59 -15.14
N ARG A 20 -21.98 -10.34 -16.11
CA ARG A 20 -21.67 -10.50 -17.55
C ARG A 20 -20.72 -9.41 -18.01
N GLU A 21 -19.93 -9.75 -19.01
CA GLU A 21 -19.06 -8.81 -19.67
C GLU A 21 -19.83 -7.67 -20.35
N ARG A 22 -19.33 -6.44 -20.25
CA ARG A 22 -19.92 -5.28 -20.93
C ARG A 22 -18.82 -4.29 -21.28
N VAL A 23 -18.67 -4.02 -22.58
CA VAL A 23 -17.92 -2.88 -23.12
C VAL A 23 -18.92 -1.94 -23.76
N GLN A 24 -18.97 -0.69 -23.29
CA GLN A 24 -19.91 0.31 -23.78
C GLN A 24 -19.20 1.65 -23.98
N VAL A 25 -19.27 2.19 -25.19
CA VAL A 25 -18.84 3.56 -25.46
C VAL A 25 -19.94 4.50 -24.97
N LEU A 26 -19.67 5.24 -23.88
CA LEU A 26 -20.61 6.19 -23.30
C LEU A 26 -20.58 7.54 -24.01
N ARG A 27 -19.42 7.89 -24.55
CA ARG A 27 -19.20 9.09 -25.36
C ARG A 27 -18.14 8.80 -26.41
N ASP A 28 -18.44 9.16 -27.66
CA ASP A 28 -17.49 9.08 -28.75
C ASP A 28 -17.25 10.47 -29.34
N ASN A 29 -16.00 10.74 -29.72
CA ASN A 29 -15.60 11.97 -30.38
C ASN A 29 -15.90 11.95 -31.89
N GLY A 30 -16.30 10.79 -32.44
CA GLY A 30 -16.55 10.55 -33.87
C GLY A 30 -17.74 11.28 -34.53
N GLY A 31 -18.21 12.43 -34.02
CA GLY A 31 -19.23 13.21 -34.75
C GLY A 31 -20.11 14.20 -33.97
N ARG A 32 -19.74 14.63 -32.77
CA ARG A 32 -20.44 15.73 -32.08
C ARG A 32 -19.42 16.79 -31.65
N GLU A 33 -19.21 17.77 -32.52
CA GLU A 33 -18.65 19.06 -32.12
C GLU A 33 -19.45 19.57 -30.93
N GLY A 34 -18.76 19.90 -29.83
CA GLY A 34 -19.39 20.70 -28.78
C GLY A 34 -19.85 22.04 -29.36
N ASP A 35 -20.73 22.73 -28.64
CA ASP A 35 -21.24 24.08 -29.01
C ASP A 35 -20.10 25.12 -29.20
N ASP A 36 -18.85 24.76 -28.85
CA ASP A 36 -17.63 25.57 -28.91
C ASP A 36 -16.53 25.02 -29.86
N GLY A 37 -16.80 23.95 -30.61
CA GLY A 37 -15.80 23.34 -31.52
C GLY A 37 -14.67 22.57 -30.82
N THR A 38 -14.72 22.39 -29.49
CA THR A 38 -13.77 21.54 -28.76
C THR A 38 -14.32 20.11 -28.64
N GLY A 39 -13.65 19.16 -29.30
CA GLY A 39 -13.98 17.74 -29.18
C GLY A 39 -13.74 17.26 -27.75
N VAL A 40 -14.73 16.61 -27.14
CA VAL A 40 -14.60 16.08 -25.76
C VAL A 40 -14.06 14.65 -25.82
N PRO A 41 -13.15 14.24 -24.91
CA PRO A 41 -12.56 12.91 -24.94
C PRO A 41 -13.59 11.77 -24.92
N SER A 42 -13.29 10.70 -25.67
CA SER A 42 -14.11 9.48 -25.65
C SER A 42 -14.09 8.82 -24.27
N LEU A 43 -15.24 8.31 -23.82
CA LEU A 43 -15.41 7.63 -22.54
C LEU A 43 -15.94 6.21 -22.79
N VAL A 44 -15.17 5.21 -22.38
CA VAL A 44 -15.51 3.79 -22.52
C VAL A 44 -15.72 3.19 -21.13
N TYR A 45 -16.91 2.65 -20.90
CA TYR A 45 -17.25 1.88 -19.72
C TYR A 45 -16.98 0.40 -19.95
N ILE A 46 -16.28 -0.24 -19.00
CA ILE A 46 -15.92 -1.65 -19.08
C ILE A 46 -16.29 -2.31 -17.76
N SER A 47 -17.08 -3.38 -17.85
CA SER A 47 -17.31 -4.34 -16.78
C SER A 47 -16.82 -5.69 -17.25
N ARG A 48 -15.79 -6.22 -16.58
CA ARG A 48 -15.24 -7.54 -16.91
C ARG A 48 -16.17 -8.66 -16.45
N GLU A 49 -16.14 -9.74 -17.19
CA GLU A 49 -16.75 -11.00 -16.78
C GLU A 49 -16.09 -11.53 -15.49
N LYS A 50 -16.89 -12.14 -14.60
CA LYS A 50 -16.39 -12.91 -13.47
C LYS A 50 -16.98 -14.31 -13.49
N SER A 51 -16.14 -15.31 -13.23
CA SER A 51 -16.53 -16.71 -13.18
C SER A 51 -15.94 -17.37 -11.93
N PRO A 52 -16.68 -18.24 -11.22
CA PRO A 52 -16.13 -19.02 -10.10
C PRO A 52 -14.95 -19.92 -10.49
N ARG A 53 -14.81 -20.25 -11.79
CA ARG A 53 -13.73 -21.11 -12.30
C ARG A 53 -12.42 -20.36 -12.53
N HIS A 54 -12.45 -19.03 -12.55
CA HIS A 54 -11.30 -18.20 -12.89
C HIS A 54 -11.05 -17.18 -11.79
N HIS A 55 -9.85 -17.21 -11.21
CA HIS A 55 -9.46 -16.22 -10.21
C HIS A 55 -9.38 -14.83 -10.88
N HIS A 56 -9.99 -13.82 -10.26
CA HIS A 56 -10.15 -12.51 -10.91
C HIS A 56 -9.05 -11.50 -10.53
N HIS A 57 -8.12 -11.85 -9.64
CA HIS A 57 -6.92 -11.05 -9.32
C HIS A 57 -7.20 -9.58 -8.95
N PHE A 58 -8.32 -9.30 -8.27
CA PHE A 58 -8.69 -7.98 -7.73
C PHE A 58 -8.39 -6.81 -8.70
N LYS A 59 -7.63 -5.80 -8.25
CA LYS A 59 -7.28 -4.60 -9.01
C LYS A 59 -6.33 -4.90 -10.16
N ALA A 60 -5.29 -5.72 -9.95
CA ALA A 60 -4.35 -6.13 -10.99
C ALA A 60 -5.06 -6.70 -12.24
N GLY A 61 -5.99 -7.64 -12.02
CA GLY A 61 -6.75 -8.26 -13.12
C GLY A 61 -7.68 -7.27 -13.83
N ALA A 62 -8.26 -6.30 -13.11
CA ALA A 62 -9.09 -5.27 -13.73
C ALA A 62 -8.23 -4.37 -14.62
N MET A 63 -7.06 -3.97 -14.13
CA MET A 63 -6.12 -3.15 -14.87
C MET A 63 -5.52 -3.88 -16.09
N ASN A 64 -5.35 -5.21 -16.03
CA ASN A 64 -4.92 -6.02 -17.18
C ASN A 64 -6.01 -6.09 -18.26
N VAL A 65 -7.28 -6.27 -17.88
CA VAL A 65 -8.42 -6.16 -18.82
C VAL A 65 -8.45 -4.78 -19.48
N LEU A 66 -8.34 -3.69 -18.70
CA LEU A 66 -8.30 -2.32 -19.22
C LEU A 66 -7.13 -2.12 -20.20
N THR A 67 -5.97 -2.72 -19.90
CA THR A 67 -4.79 -2.64 -20.77
C THR A 67 -5.05 -3.31 -22.12
N ARG A 68 -5.68 -4.50 -22.14
CA ARG A 68 -6.04 -5.22 -23.38
C ARG A 68 -7.11 -4.49 -24.18
N VAL A 69 -8.21 -4.10 -23.53
CA VAL A 69 -9.32 -3.40 -24.20
C VAL A 69 -8.84 -2.08 -24.79
N SER A 70 -8.08 -1.28 -24.04
CA SER A 70 -7.56 -0.02 -24.58
C SER A 70 -6.56 -0.24 -25.72
N ALA A 71 -5.83 -1.36 -25.76
CA ALA A 71 -4.91 -1.68 -26.86
C ALA A 71 -5.65 -1.87 -28.19
N VAL A 72 -6.80 -2.55 -28.17
CA VAL A 72 -7.58 -2.77 -29.40
C VAL A 72 -8.44 -1.57 -29.78
N LEU A 73 -8.86 -0.74 -28.82
CA LEU A 73 -9.68 0.45 -29.10
C LEU A 73 -8.86 1.68 -29.54
N THR A 74 -7.88 2.11 -28.75
CA THR A 74 -7.17 3.40 -28.97
C THR A 74 -5.65 3.25 -29.06
N ASN A 75 -5.11 2.17 -28.51
CA ASN A 75 -3.68 1.86 -28.47
C ASN A 75 -2.76 2.99 -27.98
N ALA A 76 -3.21 3.82 -27.03
CA ALA A 76 -2.40 4.94 -26.54
C ALA A 76 -1.06 4.47 -25.93
N PRO A 77 0.09 5.10 -26.25
CA PRO A 77 1.41 4.63 -25.82
C PRO A 77 1.71 4.85 -24.33
N VAL A 78 0.92 5.70 -23.66
CA VAL A 78 1.01 5.98 -22.23
C VAL A 78 -0.32 5.65 -21.55
N LEU A 79 -0.24 5.07 -20.36
CA LEU A 79 -1.36 4.71 -19.52
C LEU A 79 -1.30 5.49 -18.22
N LEU A 80 -2.37 6.22 -17.88
CA LEU A 80 -2.55 6.81 -16.56
C LEU A 80 -3.49 5.92 -15.74
N ASN A 81 -3.07 5.51 -14.55
CA ASN A 81 -3.96 4.85 -13.59
C ASN A 81 -4.31 5.79 -12.43
N VAL A 82 -5.59 5.84 -12.07
CA VAL A 82 -6.12 6.67 -10.98
C VAL A 82 -7.20 5.88 -10.25
N ASP A 83 -7.13 5.87 -8.92
CA ASP A 83 -8.16 5.27 -8.07
C ASP A 83 -9.42 6.14 -7.98
N CYS A 84 -10.56 5.54 -7.63
CA CYS A 84 -11.86 6.22 -7.58
C CYS A 84 -11.97 7.31 -6.52
N ASP A 85 -11.09 7.28 -5.52
CA ASP A 85 -10.99 8.27 -4.45
C ASP A 85 -9.93 9.35 -4.75
N MET A 86 -9.36 9.35 -5.96
CA MET A 86 -8.35 10.32 -6.41
C MET A 86 -8.89 11.13 -7.59
N PHE A 87 -8.60 12.43 -7.63
CA PHE A 87 -8.91 13.31 -8.75
C PHE A 87 -7.69 14.11 -9.19
N ALA A 88 -7.68 14.52 -10.47
CA ALA A 88 -6.65 15.40 -11.01
C ALA A 88 -6.84 16.81 -10.46
N ASN A 89 -5.86 17.29 -9.70
CA ASN A 89 -5.87 18.60 -9.07
C ASN A 89 -5.10 19.63 -9.90
N ASN A 90 -3.99 19.22 -10.52
CA ASN A 90 -3.25 20.07 -11.44
C ASN A 90 -3.67 19.77 -12.89
N PRO A 91 -4.26 20.74 -13.63
CA PRO A 91 -4.68 20.52 -15.02
C PRO A 91 -3.51 20.24 -15.97
N GLN A 92 -2.27 20.57 -15.58
CA GLN A 92 -1.06 20.30 -16.35
C GLN A 92 -0.38 18.98 -15.96
N ALA A 93 -0.99 18.14 -15.10
CA ALA A 93 -0.38 16.90 -14.64
C ALA A 93 0.08 15.98 -15.79
N ALA A 94 -0.75 15.83 -16.83
CA ALA A 94 -0.39 15.05 -18.01
C ALA A 94 0.78 15.67 -18.78
N LEU A 95 0.81 16.99 -18.94
CA LEU A 95 1.91 17.70 -19.61
C LEU A 95 3.22 17.50 -18.84
N HIS A 96 3.22 17.71 -17.53
CA HIS A 96 4.40 17.48 -16.68
C HIS A 96 4.88 16.03 -16.73
N ALA A 97 3.96 15.06 -16.75
CA ALA A 97 4.33 13.65 -16.93
C ALA A 97 4.97 13.40 -18.29
N MET A 98 4.47 14.03 -19.36
CA MET A 98 5.05 13.89 -20.70
C MET A 98 6.43 14.53 -20.78
N CYS A 99 6.66 15.65 -20.09
CA CYS A 99 7.99 16.25 -19.98
C CYS A 99 9.01 15.32 -19.34
N LEU A 100 8.60 14.40 -18.46
CA LEU A 100 9.47 13.40 -17.80
C LEU A 100 9.59 12.07 -18.57
N LEU A 101 8.68 11.81 -19.51
CA LEU A 101 8.59 10.54 -20.25
C LEU A 101 8.93 10.71 -21.74
N LEU A 102 9.05 11.93 -22.27
CA LEU A 102 9.28 12.18 -23.69
C LEU A 102 10.43 13.18 -23.95
N GLY A 103 11.05 13.73 -22.90
CA GLY A 103 12.16 14.69 -22.98
C GLY A 103 13.51 14.07 -23.35
N VAL A 104 14.58 14.86 -23.21
CA VAL A 104 15.87 14.64 -23.89
C VAL A 104 16.90 13.97 -22.97
N ASP A 105 17.42 12.83 -23.45
CA ASP A 105 18.59 12.05 -23.01
C ASP A 105 18.46 11.08 -21.79
N ASP A 106 18.14 11.48 -20.55
CA ASP A 106 18.06 10.53 -19.40
C ASP A 106 16.69 9.82 -19.25
N GLU A 107 15.66 10.32 -19.92
CA GLU A 107 14.24 9.92 -19.76
C GLU A 107 13.85 8.71 -20.63
N LEU A 108 14.76 8.27 -21.50
CA LEU A 108 14.61 7.07 -22.33
C LEU A 108 14.53 5.79 -21.50
N HIS A 109 15.07 5.84 -20.28
CA HIS A 109 15.11 4.73 -19.35
C HIS A 109 14.00 4.82 -18.28
N SER A 110 13.20 5.88 -18.23
CA SER A 110 12.06 5.96 -17.30
C SER A 110 10.87 5.15 -17.83
N GLY A 111 10.49 4.10 -17.10
CA GLY A 111 9.35 3.26 -17.45
C GLY A 111 8.01 3.86 -17.00
N PHE A 112 8.02 4.66 -15.94
CA PHE A 112 6.84 5.36 -15.42
C PHE A 112 7.21 6.64 -14.66
N ALA A 113 6.23 7.53 -14.52
CA ALA A 113 6.29 8.73 -13.70
C ALA A 113 5.20 8.72 -12.62
N GLN A 114 5.61 8.69 -11.35
CA GLN A 114 4.71 8.56 -10.19
C GLN A 114 4.52 9.89 -9.49
N ALA A 115 3.28 10.31 -9.29
CA ALA A 115 2.96 11.43 -8.41
C ALA A 115 2.83 10.97 -6.94
N PRO A 116 3.37 11.70 -5.95
CA PRO A 116 3.12 11.40 -4.54
C PRO A 116 1.63 11.37 -4.22
N GLN A 117 1.18 10.42 -3.41
CA GLN A 117 -0.19 10.41 -2.91
C GLN A 117 -0.35 11.55 -1.91
N LYS A 118 -1.24 12.50 -2.24
CA LYS A 118 -1.60 13.62 -1.37
C LYS A 118 -3.11 13.61 -1.15
N PHE A 119 -3.55 14.05 0.03
CA PHE A 119 -4.94 13.92 0.45
C PHE A 119 -5.62 15.28 0.60
N HIS A 120 -6.87 15.39 0.13
CA HIS A 120 -7.72 16.54 0.41
C HIS A 120 -8.53 16.28 1.69
N GLY A 121 -8.82 17.35 2.46
CA GLY A 121 -9.57 17.21 3.71
C GLY A 121 -8.88 16.34 4.76
N ALA A 122 -7.56 16.18 4.66
CA ALA A 122 -6.79 15.38 5.60
C ALA A 122 -6.89 15.96 7.02
N LEU A 123 -6.99 15.07 8.01
CA LEU A 123 -7.10 15.49 9.41
C LEU A 123 -5.81 16.18 9.86
N LYS A 124 -5.97 17.30 10.57
CA LYS A 124 -4.84 18.03 11.14
C LYS A 124 -4.02 17.12 12.05
N ASP A 125 -2.70 17.21 11.93
CA ASP A 125 -1.72 16.45 12.72
C ASP A 125 -1.81 14.91 12.57
N ASP A 126 -2.47 14.41 11.51
CA ASP A 126 -2.54 13.00 11.12
C ASP A 126 -2.75 12.01 12.30
N PRO A 127 -3.91 12.03 12.97
CA PRO A 127 -4.17 11.21 14.15
C PRO A 127 -4.13 9.70 13.88
N PHE A 128 -4.13 9.27 12.62
CA PHE A 128 -4.11 7.85 12.24
C PHE A 128 -2.84 7.43 11.49
N GLY A 129 -1.91 8.36 11.25
CA GLY A 129 -0.63 8.08 10.56
C GLY A 129 -0.75 7.83 9.06
N ASN A 130 -1.93 8.07 8.46
CA ASN A 130 -2.24 7.63 7.11
C ASN A 130 -1.57 8.48 6.02
N GLN A 131 -1.05 9.66 6.35
CA GLN A 131 -0.53 10.59 5.35
C GLN A 131 0.89 10.23 4.90
N MET A 132 1.67 9.55 5.76
CA MET A 132 3.03 9.07 5.45
C MET A 132 3.98 10.15 4.91
N GLU A 133 3.72 11.42 5.24
CA GLU A 133 4.36 12.57 4.62
C GLU A 133 5.88 12.61 4.86
N VAL A 134 6.32 12.32 6.08
CA VAL A 134 7.74 12.26 6.42
C VAL A 134 8.45 11.15 5.65
N ILE A 135 7.82 9.99 5.49
CA ILE A 135 8.39 8.88 4.72
C ILE A 135 8.56 9.28 3.26
N TYR A 136 7.58 9.96 2.65
CA TYR A 136 7.72 10.45 1.27
C TYR A 136 8.82 11.52 1.14
N GLN A 137 8.84 12.53 2.01
CA GLN A 137 9.78 13.64 1.91
C GLN A 137 11.23 13.22 2.22
N LYS A 138 11.44 12.35 3.21
CA LYS A 138 12.78 11.94 3.66
C LYS A 138 13.32 10.73 2.92
N ILE A 139 12.49 9.70 2.74
CA ILE A 139 12.92 8.42 2.15
C ILE A 139 12.53 8.38 0.67
N GLY A 140 11.28 8.67 0.34
CA GLY A 140 10.75 8.58 -1.03
C GLY A 140 11.52 9.44 -2.03
N PHE A 141 11.80 10.70 -1.68
CA PHE A 141 12.58 11.60 -2.54
C PHE A 141 14.05 11.19 -2.65
N GLY A 142 14.63 10.63 -1.58
CA GLY A 142 15.99 10.05 -1.63
C GLY A 142 16.06 8.84 -2.57
N ILE A 143 15.05 7.96 -2.52
CA ILE A 143 14.94 6.79 -3.41
C ILE A 143 14.69 7.22 -4.86
N ALA A 144 13.97 8.33 -5.08
CA ALA A 144 13.74 8.86 -6.43
C ALA A 144 15.05 9.19 -7.18
N GLY A 145 16.14 9.50 -6.46
CA GLY A 145 17.47 9.73 -7.03
C GLY A 145 18.34 8.47 -7.21
N LEU A 146 17.79 7.28 -6.94
CA LEU A 146 18.46 5.99 -7.18
C LEU A 146 18.02 5.47 -8.56
N GLN A 147 17.33 4.32 -8.59
CA GLN A 147 16.68 3.81 -9.79
C GLN A 147 15.28 4.41 -9.99
N GLY A 148 14.78 5.17 -9.01
CA GLY A 148 13.52 5.91 -9.09
C GLY A 148 12.51 5.50 -8.02
N ILE A 149 11.46 6.32 -7.87
CA ILE A 149 10.43 6.12 -6.85
C ILE A 149 9.52 4.91 -7.16
N PHE A 150 8.99 4.28 -6.12
CA PHE A 150 8.08 3.14 -6.25
C PHE A 150 6.78 3.50 -6.98
N TYR A 151 6.18 2.51 -7.64
CA TYR A 151 4.81 2.63 -8.13
C TYR A 151 3.84 2.48 -6.94
N GLY A 152 3.08 3.54 -6.65
CA GLY A 152 2.17 3.64 -5.51
C GLY A 152 0.70 3.38 -5.84
N GLY A 153 0.39 2.69 -6.95
CA GLY A 153 -0.96 2.20 -7.23
C GLY A 153 -1.96 3.21 -7.78
N THR A 154 -1.65 4.51 -7.81
CA THR A 154 -2.52 5.59 -8.33
C THR A 154 -1.68 6.79 -8.76
N GLY A 155 -2.22 7.66 -9.62
CA GLY A 155 -1.57 8.90 -10.06
C GLY A 155 -0.25 8.66 -10.79
N CYS A 156 -0.16 7.58 -11.57
CA CYS A 156 1.08 7.16 -12.22
C CYS A 156 0.91 6.99 -13.73
N PHE A 157 1.82 7.57 -14.49
CA PHE A 157 1.88 7.48 -15.95
C PHE A 157 2.88 6.41 -16.36
N HIS A 158 2.42 5.35 -17.01
CA HIS A 158 3.25 4.22 -17.45
C HIS A 158 3.39 4.22 -18.96
N ARG A 159 4.58 3.89 -19.46
CA ARG A 159 4.74 3.52 -20.86
C ARG A 159 4.09 2.16 -21.09
N ARG A 160 3.19 2.06 -22.08
CA ARG A 160 2.51 0.80 -22.42
C ARG A 160 3.49 -0.32 -22.76
N LYS A 161 4.59 -0.03 -23.48
CA LYS A 161 5.65 -1.01 -23.79
C LYS A 161 6.27 -1.64 -22.55
N VAL A 162 6.37 -0.89 -21.45
CA VAL A 162 6.91 -1.37 -20.17
C VAL A 162 5.93 -2.30 -19.48
N ILE A 163 4.63 -1.98 -19.54
CA ILE A 163 3.58 -2.89 -19.09
C ILE A 163 3.59 -4.19 -19.89
N TYR A 164 3.91 -4.14 -21.19
CA TYR A 164 4.12 -5.32 -22.02
C TYR A 164 5.39 -6.12 -21.73
N GLY A 165 6.23 -5.66 -20.79
CA GLY A 165 7.46 -6.36 -20.40
C GLY A 165 8.64 -6.14 -21.36
N VAL A 166 8.58 -5.10 -22.21
CA VAL A 166 9.72 -4.73 -23.06
C VAL A 166 10.86 -4.21 -22.18
N PRO A 167 12.10 -4.74 -22.32
CA PRO A 167 13.26 -4.24 -21.56
C PRO A 167 13.68 -2.83 -22.04
N PRO A 168 14.42 -2.08 -21.21
CA PRO A 168 14.97 -0.79 -21.63
C PRO A 168 16.01 -0.98 -22.76
N PRO A 169 16.22 0.04 -23.62
CA PRO A 169 17.28 0.01 -24.63
C PRO A 169 18.66 -0.11 -23.98
N GLU A 170 19.60 -0.82 -24.62
CA GLU A 170 20.95 -1.04 -24.07
C GLU A 170 21.91 0.12 -24.38
N SER A 171 21.62 0.95 -25.39
CA SER A 171 22.40 2.15 -25.73
C SER A 171 21.52 3.30 -26.24
N ALA A 172 21.99 4.55 -26.09
CA ALA A 172 21.32 5.74 -26.65
C ALA A 172 21.25 5.73 -28.19
N THR A 173 22.15 4.98 -28.85
CA THR A 173 22.17 4.77 -30.30
C THR A 173 21.05 3.86 -30.80
N ASP A 174 20.63 2.84 -30.02
CA ASP A 174 19.50 1.95 -30.34
C ASP A 174 18.14 2.68 -30.36
N VAL A 175 18.09 3.89 -29.81
CA VAL A 175 16.89 4.72 -29.75
C VAL A 175 16.75 5.61 -30.99
N ARG A 176 17.86 6.16 -31.51
CA ARG A 176 17.86 7.08 -32.67
C ARG A 176 17.75 6.35 -34.01
N GLN A 177 18.19 5.09 -34.04
CA GLN A 177 17.87 4.16 -35.10
C GLN A 177 17.29 2.92 -34.42
N PRO A 178 15.96 2.71 -34.45
CA PRO A 178 15.39 1.43 -34.11
C PRO A 178 15.76 0.45 -35.23
N THR A 179 17.06 0.11 -35.36
CA THR A 179 17.46 -1.10 -36.05
C THR A 179 16.65 -2.20 -35.41
N ARG A 180 15.77 -2.85 -36.21
CA ARG A 180 14.89 -3.96 -35.83
C ARG A 180 15.39 -4.56 -34.53
N MET A 181 14.64 -4.40 -33.43
CA MET A 181 14.93 -5.05 -32.14
C MET A 181 15.60 -6.38 -32.44
N ARG A 182 16.88 -6.53 -32.08
CA ARG A 182 17.61 -7.76 -32.36
C ARG A 182 16.84 -8.88 -31.68
N GLY A 183 16.08 -9.66 -32.46
CA GLY A 183 15.13 -10.64 -31.94
C GLY A 183 13.70 -10.14 -31.70
N SER A 184 13.09 -9.40 -32.64
CA SER A 184 11.64 -9.12 -32.61
C SER A 184 10.85 -10.44 -32.37
N PRO A 185 9.98 -10.51 -31.35
CA PRO A 185 9.33 -11.76 -30.97
C PRO A 185 8.60 -12.38 -32.15
N SER A 186 8.76 -13.69 -32.33
CA SER A 186 8.00 -14.45 -33.31
C SER A 186 6.50 -14.33 -33.03
N TYR A 187 5.67 -14.52 -34.05
CA TYR A 187 4.22 -14.50 -33.87
C TYR A 187 3.75 -15.48 -32.78
N LYS A 188 4.39 -16.65 -32.69
CA LYS A 188 4.10 -17.68 -31.69
C LYS A 188 4.42 -17.23 -30.27
N GLU A 189 5.50 -16.50 -30.07
CA GLU A 189 5.83 -15.90 -28.76
C GLU A 189 4.82 -14.81 -28.40
N LEU A 190 4.44 -13.96 -29.35
CA LEU A 190 3.41 -12.93 -29.12
C LEU A 190 2.05 -13.55 -28.79
N GLN A 191 1.68 -14.65 -29.45
CA GLN A 191 0.46 -15.39 -29.14
C GLN A 191 0.49 -15.98 -27.73
N LYS A 192 1.65 -16.50 -27.27
CA LYS A 192 1.83 -16.95 -25.89
C LYS A 192 1.72 -15.77 -24.91
N MET A 193 2.31 -14.62 -25.23
CA MET A 193 2.30 -13.45 -24.36
C MET A 193 0.92 -12.81 -24.25
N PHE A 194 0.26 -12.57 -25.38
CA PHE A 194 -0.93 -11.71 -25.49
C PHE A 194 -2.24 -12.47 -25.73
N GLY A 195 -2.21 -13.78 -25.98
CA GLY A 195 -3.40 -14.59 -26.24
C GLY A 195 -3.74 -14.71 -27.74
N GLY A 196 -4.98 -15.14 -28.02
CA GLY A 196 -5.40 -15.56 -29.36
C GLY A 196 -5.80 -14.43 -30.34
N SER A 197 -6.12 -13.23 -29.85
CA SER A 197 -6.61 -12.13 -30.71
C SER A 197 -5.49 -11.59 -31.60
N LYS A 198 -5.72 -11.60 -32.92
CA LYS A 198 -4.77 -11.09 -33.91
C LYS A 198 -4.61 -9.57 -33.78
N GLU A 199 -5.72 -8.88 -33.58
CA GLU A 199 -5.80 -7.43 -33.43
C GLU A 199 -5.03 -6.95 -32.20
N LEU A 200 -5.12 -7.67 -31.07
CA LEU A 200 -4.34 -7.36 -29.88
C LEU A 200 -2.84 -7.61 -30.11
N ILE A 201 -2.48 -8.72 -30.77
CA ILE A 201 -1.09 -9.03 -31.10
C ILE A 201 -0.48 -7.96 -32.02
N GLU A 202 -1.20 -7.54 -33.05
CA GLU A 202 -0.74 -6.51 -34.00
C GLU A 202 -0.64 -5.14 -33.33
N SER A 203 -1.64 -4.77 -32.53
CA SER A 203 -1.63 -3.56 -31.70
C SER A 203 -0.42 -3.52 -30.75
N ALA A 204 -0.17 -4.63 -30.05
CA ALA A 204 0.97 -4.75 -29.14
C ALA A 204 2.30 -4.69 -29.88
N ARG A 205 2.41 -5.36 -31.03
CA ARG A 205 3.62 -5.35 -31.86
C ARG A 205 4.01 -3.94 -32.28
N SER A 206 3.05 -3.11 -32.69
CA SER A 206 3.30 -1.71 -33.08
C SER A 206 3.87 -0.87 -31.92
N ILE A 207 3.35 -1.06 -30.70
CA ILE A 207 3.88 -0.39 -29.50
C ILE A 207 5.29 -0.89 -29.14
N MET A 208 5.53 -2.20 -29.29
CA MET A 208 6.81 -2.82 -28.99
C MET A 208 7.90 -2.44 -30.01
N SER A 209 7.56 -2.29 -31.29
CA SER A 209 8.50 -1.93 -32.35
C SER A 209 8.93 -0.47 -32.32
N GLY A 210 8.29 0.37 -31.51
CA GLY A 210 8.64 1.79 -31.41
C GLY A 210 8.12 2.63 -32.58
N GLU A 211 7.14 2.13 -33.33
CA GLU A 211 6.37 2.88 -34.34
C GLU A 211 5.48 3.97 -33.71
N MET A 212 5.92 4.56 -32.59
CA MET A 212 5.17 5.41 -31.67
C MET A 212 4.62 6.69 -32.32
N PHE A 213 5.16 7.07 -33.49
CA PHE A 213 4.80 8.26 -34.26
C PHE A 213 4.58 7.98 -35.75
N ALA A 214 4.61 6.72 -36.19
CA ALA A 214 4.40 6.36 -37.59
C ALA A 214 2.90 6.38 -37.90
N ALA A 215 2.39 7.57 -38.20
CA ALA A 215 0.99 7.90 -38.52
C ALA A 215 0.01 7.49 -37.41
N ALA A 216 -0.72 8.47 -36.86
CA ALA A 216 -1.96 8.17 -36.17
C ALA A 216 -2.81 7.32 -37.12
N ALA A 217 -2.86 6.00 -36.91
CA ALA A 217 -3.77 5.15 -37.65
C ALA A 217 -5.14 5.82 -37.52
N PRO A 218 -5.87 6.06 -38.64
CA PRO A 218 -7.14 6.75 -38.59
C PRO A 218 -7.95 6.11 -37.46
N THR A 219 -8.45 6.94 -36.54
CA THR A 219 -9.26 6.48 -35.39
C THR A 219 -10.34 5.59 -35.97
N ALA A 220 -10.11 4.28 -35.92
CA ALA A 220 -11.08 3.32 -36.38
C ALA A 220 -12.32 3.57 -35.52
N ASP A 221 -13.48 3.62 -36.17
CA ASP A 221 -14.75 3.76 -35.47
C ASP A 221 -14.75 2.81 -34.26
N LEU A 222 -14.84 3.37 -33.04
CA LEU A 222 -14.74 2.58 -31.82
C LEU A 222 -15.82 1.48 -31.83
N ALA A 223 -16.97 1.74 -32.44
CA ALA A 223 -18.05 0.78 -32.55
C ALA A 223 -17.65 -0.48 -33.32
N SER A 224 -16.83 -0.35 -34.38
CA SER A 224 -16.34 -1.48 -35.19
C SER A 224 -15.42 -2.43 -34.41
N ARG A 225 -14.85 -1.98 -33.28
CA ARG A 225 -13.90 -2.75 -32.47
C ARG A 225 -14.48 -3.27 -31.15
N ILE A 226 -15.77 -3.01 -30.88
CA ILE A 226 -16.41 -3.42 -29.64
C ILE A 226 -16.39 -4.95 -29.46
N ASP A 227 -16.58 -5.74 -30.51
CA ASP A 227 -16.64 -7.20 -30.37
C ASP A 227 -15.27 -7.81 -30.07
N VAL A 228 -14.20 -7.29 -30.69
CA VAL A 228 -12.81 -7.64 -30.34
C VAL A 228 -12.50 -7.20 -28.90
N ALA A 229 -12.94 -5.99 -28.52
CA ALA A 229 -12.80 -5.50 -27.15
C ALA A 229 -13.51 -6.40 -26.15
N LYS A 230 -14.64 -7.01 -26.51
CA LYS A 230 -15.32 -7.99 -25.66
C LYS A 230 -14.50 -9.27 -25.53
N GLU A 231 -14.07 -9.84 -26.67
CA GLU A 231 -13.26 -11.06 -26.70
C GLU A 231 -12.04 -10.98 -25.76
N VAL A 232 -11.25 -9.90 -25.85
CA VAL A 232 -10.03 -9.72 -25.03
C VAL A 232 -10.31 -9.40 -23.57
N SER A 233 -11.56 -9.17 -23.20
CA SER A 233 -12.03 -8.79 -21.86
C SER A 233 -12.63 -9.98 -21.09
N SER A 234 -12.86 -11.11 -21.76
CA SER A 234 -13.37 -12.35 -21.15
C SER A 234 -12.51 -12.85 -19.99
N CYS A 235 -13.15 -13.48 -19.00
CA CYS A 235 -12.48 -14.00 -17.81
C CYS A 235 -11.53 -15.17 -18.09
N SER A 236 -11.72 -15.89 -19.20
CA SER A 236 -10.84 -17.01 -19.60
C SER A 236 -9.73 -16.59 -20.56
N TYR A 237 -9.69 -15.34 -21.02
CA TYR A 237 -8.76 -14.90 -22.07
C TYR A 237 -7.29 -15.05 -21.64
N GLU A 238 -7.01 -14.93 -20.34
CA GLU A 238 -5.65 -15.02 -19.79
C GLU A 238 -5.15 -16.47 -19.65
N ALA A 239 -6.03 -17.47 -19.81
CA ALA A 239 -5.68 -18.88 -19.61
C ALA A 239 -4.60 -19.32 -20.61
N GLY A 240 -3.47 -19.82 -20.09
CA GLY A 240 -2.34 -20.27 -20.91
C GLY A 240 -1.51 -19.14 -21.53
N THR A 241 -1.74 -17.89 -21.13
CA THR A 241 -0.97 -16.71 -21.58
C THR A 241 0.03 -16.24 -20.52
N SER A 242 0.89 -15.27 -20.86
CA SER A 242 1.81 -14.64 -19.90
C SER A 242 1.20 -13.45 -19.12
N TRP A 243 -0.10 -13.16 -19.25
CA TRP A 243 -0.76 -12.07 -18.51
C TRP A 243 -0.69 -12.28 -16.99
N GLY A 244 -0.35 -11.20 -16.27
CA GLY A 244 -0.16 -11.21 -14.83
C GLY A 244 1.13 -11.84 -14.33
N GLN A 245 1.93 -12.44 -15.22
CA GLN A 245 3.21 -13.06 -14.88
C GLN A 245 4.39 -12.29 -15.50
N GLU A 246 4.42 -12.18 -16.84
CA GLU A 246 5.47 -11.48 -17.59
C GLU A 246 4.92 -10.19 -18.24
N VAL A 247 3.62 -10.18 -18.56
CA VAL A 247 2.90 -9.08 -19.21
C VAL A 247 1.84 -8.51 -18.28
N GLY A 248 1.72 -7.18 -18.23
CA GLY A 248 0.70 -6.49 -17.45
C GLY A 248 1.12 -6.15 -16.01
N TRP A 249 0.10 -5.86 -15.20
CA TRP A 249 0.17 -5.75 -13.74
C TRP A 249 0.34 -7.14 -13.14
N VAL A 250 1.30 -7.25 -12.22
CA VAL A 250 1.79 -8.52 -11.71
C VAL A 250 0.82 -9.10 -10.68
N TYR A 251 0.51 -10.39 -10.80
CA TYR A 251 -0.31 -11.12 -9.84
C TYR A 251 0.52 -11.73 -8.72
N GLY A 252 -0.14 -12.07 -7.61
CA GLY A 252 0.46 -12.86 -6.54
C GLY A 252 0.83 -12.10 -5.26
N SER A 253 0.49 -10.81 -5.18
CA SER A 253 0.56 -10.03 -3.93
C SER A 253 -0.68 -9.15 -3.79
N MET A 254 -1.09 -8.89 -2.55
CA MET A 254 -2.10 -7.90 -2.19
C MET A 254 -1.69 -6.44 -2.49
N THR A 255 -0.39 -6.20 -2.71
CA THR A 255 0.20 -4.93 -3.13
C THR A 255 0.78 -5.12 -4.53
N GLU A 256 -0.09 -5.28 -5.53
CA GLU A 256 0.31 -5.49 -6.92
C GLU A 256 1.08 -4.30 -7.49
N ASP A 257 0.87 -3.13 -6.91
CA ASP A 257 1.50 -1.87 -7.26
C ASP A 257 3.00 -1.90 -6.96
N ILE A 258 3.38 -2.12 -5.71
CA ILE A 258 4.78 -2.27 -5.32
C ILE A 258 5.43 -3.41 -6.11
N LEU A 259 4.75 -4.55 -6.21
CA LEU A 259 5.25 -5.70 -6.96
C LEU A 259 5.49 -5.39 -8.45
N THR A 260 4.58 -4.66 -9.10
CA THR A 260 4.75 -4.31 -10.52
C THR A 260 5.85 -3.27 -10.70
N GLY A 261 5.93 -2.26 -9.84
CA GLY A 261 7.03 -1.30 -9.87
C GLY A 261 8.38 -1.98 -9.72
N GLN A 262 8.48 -2.94 -8.79
CA GLN A 262 9.68 -3.73 -8.56
C GLN A 262 10.06 -4.60 -9.76
N ARG A 263 9.08 -5.21 -10.45
CA ARG A 263 9.32 -5.93 -11.71
C ARG A 263 9.89 -5.00 -12.79
N ILE A 264 9.34 -3.79 -12.90
CA ILE A 264 9.79 -2.79 -13.88
C ILE A 264 11.25 -2.39 -13.59
N HIS A 265 11.58 -2.08 -12.33
CA HIS A 265 12.96 -1.78 -11.93
C HIS A 265 13.89 -2.99 -12.11
N ALA A 266 13.46 -4.20 -11.77
CA ALA A 266 14.26 -5.40 -11.99
C ALA A 266 14.52 -5.73 -13.47
N ALA A 267 13.67 -5.24 -14.39
CA ALA A 267 13.92 -5.29 -15.82
C ALA A 267 14.98 -4.25 -16.29
N GLY A 268 15.39 -3.33 -15.42
CA GLY A 268 16.39 -2.30 -15.67
C GLY A 268 15.80 -0.93 -16.01
N TRP A 269 14.48 -0.77 -16.00
CA TRP A 269 13.87 0.56 -16.14
C TRP A 269 14.09 1.39 -14.88
N MET A 270 14.12 2.69 -15.06
CA MET A 270 14.05 3.68 -13.99
C MET A 270 12.62 4.20 -13.83
N SER A 271 12.37 5.03 -12.82
CA SER A 271 11.12 5.80 -12.70
C SER A 271 11.36 7.24 -12.29
N ALA A 272 10.45 8.12 -12.71
CA ALA A 272 10.51 9.54 -12.42
C ALA A 272 9.53 9.94 -11.32
N LEU A 273 9.91 10.95 -10.52
CA LEU A 273 9.04 11.56 -9.53
C LEU A 273 8.29 12.75 -10.14
N LEU A 274 6.97 12.65 -10.21
CA LEU A 274 6.08 13.73 -10.67
C LEU A 274 5.56 14.53 -9.46
N ASN A 275 6.32 15.54 -9.02
CA ASN A 275 5.93 16.36 -7.86
C ASN A 275 5.75 17.84 -8.22
N PRO A 276 4.73 18.21 -9.02
CA PRO A 276 4.44 19.60 -9.33
C PRO A 276 3.82 20.34 -8.15
N ASP A 277 3.87 21.67 -8.21
CA ASP A 277 3.14 22.59 -7.33
C ASP A 277 2.16 23.41 -8.19
N PRO A 278 0.83 23.28 -8.00
CA PRO A 278 0.13 22.46 -7.01
C PRO A 278 0.22 20.94 -7.31
N PRO A 279 -0.06 20.07 -6.30
CA PRO A 279 -0.07 18.62 -6.46
C PRO A 279 -0.81 18.11 -7.69
N ALA A 280 -0.25 17.11 -8.37
CA ALA A 280 -0.85 16.52 -9.56
C ALA A 280 -2.25 15.92 -9.29
N PHE A 281 -2.34 15.13 -8.22
CA PHE A 281 -3.56 14.44 -7.82
C PHE A 281 -3.80 14.61 -6.32
N LEU A 282 -5.08 14.62 -5.92
CA LEU A 282 -5.52 14.62 -4.53
C LEU A 282 -6.55 13.52 -4.32
N GLY A 283 -6.57 12.89 -3.15
CA GLY A 283 -7.62 11.93 -2.81
C GLY A 283 -8.00 11.83 -1.35
N GLY A 284 -8.79 10.80 -1.02
CA GLY A 284 -9.30 10.56 0.33
C GLY A 284 -8.37 9.72 1.21
N ALA A 285 -8.10 10.21 2.43
CA ALA A 285 -7.43 9.41 3.46
C ALA A 285 -8.47 8.58 4.25
N PRO A 286 -8.14 7.36 4.70
CA PRO A 286 -9.00 6.64 5.62
C PRO A 286 -9.21 7.42 6.92
N THR A 287 -10.43 7.34 7.47
CA THR A 287 -10.81 7.99 8.72
C THR A 287 -11.11 6.94 9.79
N GLY A 288 -10.61 7.16 11.00
CA GLY A 288 -10.86 6.28 12.15
C GLY A 288 -9.90 5.10 12.27
N GLY A 289 -9.97 4.39 13.40
CA GLY A 289 -9.11 3.26 13.71
C GLY A 289 -9.30 2.06 12.77
N PRO A 290 -10.54 1.56 12.57
CA PRO A 290 -10.79 0.35 11.80
C PRO A 290 -10.35 0.45 10.32
N ALA A 291 -10.69 1.54 9.64
CA ALA A 291 -10.34 1.75 8.24
C ALA A 291 -8.81 1.81 8.05
N SER A 292 -8.13 2.55 8.93
CA SER A 292 -6.67 2.70 8.92
C SER A 292 -5.97 1.36 9.15
N LEU A 293 -6.35 0.61 10.20
CA LEU A 293 -5.74 -0.70 10.48
C LEU A 293 -6.01 -1.74 9.40
N THR A 294 -7.20 -1.70 8.77
CA THR A 294 -7.50 -2.55 7.62
C THR A 294 -6.59 -2.25 6.44
N GLN A 295 -6.35 -0.96 6.16
CA GLN A 295 -5.41 -0.55 5.12
C GLN A 295 -3.99 -1.02 5.42
N TYR A 296 -3.46 -0.75 6.61
CA TYR A 296 -2.12 -1.19 6.99
C TYR A 296 -1.96 -2.71 6.97
N LYS A 297 -3.00 -3.47 7.33
CA LYS A 297 -2.98 -4.94 7.28
C LYS A 297 -2.82 -5.41 5.84
N ARG A 298 -3.59 -4.85 4.89
CA ARG A 298 -3.48 -5.20 3.47
C ARG A 298 -2.11 -4.89 2.90
N TRP A 299 -1.58 -3.70 3.19
CA TRP A 299 -0.23 -3.31 2.76
C TRP A 299 0.79 -4.29 3.32
N ALA A 300 0.77 -4.53 4.63
CA ALA A 300 1.65 -5.47 5.28
C ALA A 300 1.55 -6.90 4.71
N THR A 301 0.35 -7.41 4.44
CA THR A 301 0.18 -8.73 3.84
C THR A 301 0.85 -8.79 2.47
N GLY A 302 0.59 -7.82 1.59
CA GLY A 302 1.15 -7.82 0.24
C GLY A 302 2.67 -7.65 0.22
N LEU A 303 3.20 -6.76 1.06
CA LEU A 303 4.64 -6.52 1.21
C LEU A 303 5.37 -7.79 1.67
N LEU A 304 4.83 -8.51 2.65
CA LEU A 304 5.43 -9.76 3.11
C LEU A 304 5.30 -10.90 2.07
N GLU A 305 4.20 -10.95 1.32
CA GLU A 305 4.07 -11.88 0.18
C GLU A 305 5.15 -11.65 -0.87
N ILE A 306 5.55 -10.39 -1.14
CA ILE A 306 6.66 -10.08 -2.05
C ILE A 306 7.96 -10.68 -1.51
N VAL A 307 8.27 -10.49 -0.23
CA VAL A 307 9.49 -11.03 0.42
C VAL A 307 9.57 -12.56 0.31
N PHE A 308 8.46 -13.28 0.50
CA PHE A 308 8.45 -14.74 0.40
C PHE A 308 8.27 -15.28 -1.03
N SER A 309 8.13 -14.41 -2.03
CA SER A 309 7.97 -14.81 -3.43
C SER A 309 9.30 -14.86 -4.19
N ARG A 310 9.24 -15.37 -5.43
CA ARG A 310 10.37 -15.28 -6.38
C ARG A 310 10.73 -13.85 -6.77
N ASN A 311 9.85 -12.90 -6.49
CA ASN A 311 10.05 -11.47 -6.74
C ASN A 311 10.70 -10.77 -5.55
N ASN A 312 11.29 -11.48 -4.59
CA ASN A 312 12.02 -10.86 -3.46
C ASN A 312 13.10 -9.86 -3.96
N PRO A 313 13.21 -8.65 -3.38
CA PRO A 313 14.16 -7.63 -3.83
C PRO A 313 15.62 -8.11 -3.87
N VAL A 314 16.05 -8.93 -2.91
CA VAL A 314 17.41 -9.48 -2.85
C VAL A 314 17.68 -10.43 -4.03
N LEU A 315 16.71 -11.28 -4.38
CA LEU A 315 16.85 -12.16 -5.55
C LEU A 315 16.89 -11.36 -6.85
N LEU A 316 16.10 -10.29 -6.94
CA LEU A 316 16.10 -9.40 -8.10
C LEU A 316 17.40 -8.59 -8.22
N TRP A 317 18.03 -8.23 -7.10
CA TRP A 317 19.35 -7.62 -7.11
C TRP A 317 20.44 -8.60 -7.56
N ILE A 318 20.44 -9.84 -7.04
CA ILE A 318 21.47 -10.83 -7.35
C ILE A 318 21.36 -11.33 -8.80
N PHE A 319 20.13 -11.56 -9.29
CA PHE A 319 19.90 -12.27 -10.55
C PHE A 319 19.26 -11.44 -11.67
N LYS A 320 18.87 -10.19 -11.41
CA LYS A 320 18.23 -9.28 -12.38
C LYS A 320 18.93 -7.91 -12.37
N ARG A 321 18.29 -6.88 -12.91
CA ARG A 321 18.85 -5.52 -13.07
C ARG A 321 18.36 -4.54 -12.00
N LEU A 322 18.01 -5.03 -10.80
CA LEU A 322 17.66 -4.17 -9.68
C LEU A 322 18.93 -3.69 -8.98
N GLU A 323 19.13 -2.39 -8.84
CA GLU A 323 20.33 -1.86 -8.19
C GLU A 323 20.36 -2.16 -6.69
N LEU A 324 21.55 -2.34 -6.11
CA LEU A 324 21.68 -2.65 -4.67
C LEU A 324 20.99 -1.60 -3.79
N ARG A 325 21.20 -0.32 -4.08
CA ARG A 325 20.59 0.77 -3.28
C ARG A 325 19.07 0.79 -3.46
N GLN A 326 18.56 0.49 -4.66
CA GLN A 326 17.13 0.36 -4.92
C GLN A 326 16.54 -0.85 -4.17
N CYS A 327 17.24 -1.98 -4.16
CA CYS A 327 16.89 -3.16 -3.38
C CYS A 327 16.76 -2.83 -1.88
N LEU A 328 17.73 -2.11 -1.32
CA LEU A 328 17.64 -1.62 0.07
C LEU A 328 16.43 -0.69 0.25
N GLY A 329 16.14 0.17 -0.72
CA GLY A 329 14.94 1.01 -0.75
C GLY A 329 13.66 0.18 -0.63
N TYR A 330 13.47 -0.84 -1.47
CA TYR A 330 12.33 -1.74 -1.41
C TYR A 330 12.26 -2.48 -0.06
N LEU A 331 13.40 -2.94 0.45
CA LEU A 331 13.45 -3.62 1.76
C LEU A 331 13.03 -2.70 2.92
N VAL A 332 13.17 -1.38 2.83
CA VAL A 332 12.67 -0.46 3.87
C VAL A 332 11.16 -0.60 4.09
N ILE A 333 10.41 -0.86 3.03
CA ILE A 333 8.95 -1.05 3.06
C ILE A 333 8.56 -2.52 3.20
N ASP A 334 9.17 -3.40 2.42
CA ASP A 334 8.78 -4.82 2.31
C ASP A 334 8.88 -5.57 3.65
N VAL A 335 9.82 -5.16 4.52
CA VAL A 335 10.06 -5.82 5.82
C VAL A 335 9.26 -5.23 6.98
N TRP A 336 8.34 -4.27 6.77
CA TRP A 336 7.47 -3.75 7.84
C TRP A 336 6.84 -4.86 8.69
N PRO A 337 6.24 -5.92 8.10
CA PRO A 337 5.54 -6.95 8.87
C PRO A 337 6.52 -7.88 9.60
N LEU A 338 7.74 -8.06 9.08
CA LEU A 338 8.78 -8.85 9.74
C LEU A 338 9.25 -8.23 11.06
N ARG A 339 9.07 -6.92 11.25
CA ARG A 339 9.43 -6.23 12.51
C ARG A 339 8.45 -6.52 13.64
N ALA A 340 7.18 -6.79 13.32
CA ALA A 340 6.10 -6.95 14.28
C ALA A 340 6.36 -7.99 15.39
N PRO A 341 6.81 -9.24 15.11
CA PRO A 341 7.10 -10.20 16.18
C PRO A 341 8.22 -9.73 17.12
N PHE A 342 9.27 -9.07 16.60
CA PHE A 342 10.36 -8.56 17.43
C PHE A 342 9.89 -7.38 18.29
N GLU A 343 9.13 -6.45 17.71
CA GLU A 343 8.54 -5.34 18.46
C GLU A 343 7.58 -5.83 19.55
N LEU A 344 6.80 -6.87 19.28
CA LEU A 344 5.95 -7.51 20.29
C LEU A 344 6.78 -8.08 21.44
N CYS A 345 7.88 -8.79 21.15
CA CYS A 345 8.79 -9.29 22.19
C CYS A 345 9.36 -8.16 23.06
N TYR A 346 9.82 -7.06 22.44
CA TYR A 346 10.30 -5.90 23.19
C TYR A 346 9.20 -5.21 24.01
N ALA A 347 7.97 -5.12 23.48
CA ALA A 347 6.83 -4.56 24.20
C ALA A 347 6.43 -5.40 25.43
N LEU A 348 6.65 -6.71 25.40
CA LEU A 348 6.37 -7.62 26.51
C LEU A 348 7.46 -7.65 27.59
N LEU A 349 8.69 -7.23 27.26
CA LEU A 349 9.85 -7.34 28.16
C LEU A 349 9.71 -6.48 29.42
N GLY A 350 9.29 -5.22 29.28
CA GLY A 350 9.04 -4.34 30.43
C GLY A 350 7.99 -4.91 31.38
N PRO A 351 6.77 -5.24 30.90
CA PRO A 351 5.74 -5.85 31.73
C PRO A 351 6.18 -7.17 32.37
N TYR A 352 6.88 -8.03 31.62
CA TYR A 352 7.46 -9.27 32.15
C TYR A 352 8.38 -8.99 33.34
N CYS A 353 9.36 -8.09 33.19
CA CYS A 353 10.31 -7.77 34.25
C CYS A 353 9.63 -7.20 35.50
N LEU A 354 8.66 -6.30 35.34
CA LEU A 354 7.89 -5.77 36.48
C LEU A 354 7.09 -6.88 37.20
N LEU A 355 6.51 -7.82 36.47
CA LEU A 355 5.70 -8.91 37.04
C LEU A 355 6.54 -10.03 37.67
N ALA A 356 7.65 -10.40 37.04
CA ALA A 356 8.58 -11.44 37.50
C ALA A 356 9.62 -10.93 38.52
N ASN A 357 9.58 -9.64 38.87
CA ASN A 357 10.55 -8.98 39.73
C ASN A 357 11.99 -9.12 39.23
N GLN A 358 12.18 -8.94 37.91
CA GLN A 358 13.47 -9.02 37.24
C GLN A 358 13.83 -7.67 36.61
N SER A 359 15.05 -7.55 36.10
CA SER A 359 15.52 -6.38 35.37
C SER A 359 16.26 -6.82 34.12
N PHE A 360 16.08 -6.08 33.03
CA PHE A 360 16.86 -6.26 31.80
C PHE A 360 17.68 -5.02 31.45
N LEU A 361 17.35 -3.86 32.04
CA LEU A 361 18.11 -2.63 31.89
C LEU A 361 19.09 -2.44 33.06
N PRO A 362 20.24 -1.77 32.82
CA PRO A 362 21.11 -1.31 33.90
C PRO A 362 20.34 -0.46 34.91
N LYS A 363 20.75 -0.51 36.17
CA LYS A 363 20.12 0.31 37.22
C LYS A 363 20.46 1.78 37.04
N ALA A 364 19.57 2.68 37.45
CA ALA A 364 19.82 4.12 37.40
C ALA A 364 21.05 4.55 38.22
N SER A 365 21.45 3.75 39.22
CA SER A 365 22.69 3.91 39.99
C SER A 365 23.94 3.46 39.27
N GLU A 366 23.82 2.69 38.18
CA GLU A 366 24.94 2.14 37.43
C GLU A 366 25.31 3.07 36.25
N PRO A 367 26.60 3.34 36.01
CA PRO A 367 27.04 4.16 34.89
C PRO A 367 26.53 3.68 33.52
N GLY A 368 26.31 2.36 33.38
CA GLY A 368 25.80 1.74 32.15
C GLY A 368 24.40 2.21 31.75
N PHE A 369 23.59 2.75 32.67
CA PHE A 369 22.26 3.26 32.38
C PHE A 369 22.26 4.46 31.43
N LEU A 370 23.38 5.19 31.34
CA LEU A 370 23.52 6.34 30.45
C LEU A 370 23.42 5.94 28.97
N VAL A 371 23.80 4.71 28.60
CA VAL A 371 23.75 4.24 27.21
C VAL A 371 22.31 4.11 26.68
N PRO A 372 21.41 3.31 27.29
CA PRO A 372 20.03 3.23 26.83
C PRO A 372 19.29 4.57 26.96
N LEU A 373 19.61 5.38 27.97
CA LEU A 373 19.05 6.73 28.11
C LEU A 373 19.45 7.63 26.94
N ALA A 374 20.73 7.67 26.59
CA ALA A 374 21.23 8.47 25.47
C ALA A 374 20.64 8.01 24.12
N LEU A 375 20.51 6.70 23.91
CA LEU A 375 19.86 6.16 22.71
C LEU A 375 18.38 6.55 22.63
N PHE A 376 17.65 6.46 23.74
CA PHE A 376 16.25 6.86 23.81
C PHE A 376 16.08 8.36 23.49
N LEU A 377 16.87 9.22 24.13
CA LEU A 377 16.79 10.67 23.92
C LEU A 377 17.19 11.04 22.48
N THR A 378 18.31 10.51 21.99
CA THR A 378 18.81 10.81 20.64
C THR A 378 17.81 10.36 19.58
N TYR A 379 17.24 9.16 19.70
CA TYR A 379 16.25 8.66 18.76
C TYR A 379 15.00 9.55 18.73
N ASN A 380 14.43 9.88 19.89
CA ASN A 380 13.21 10.70 19.94
C ASN A 380 13.46 12.14 19.47
N LEU A 381 14.60 12.75 19.83
CA LEU A 381 14.98 14.09 19.38
C LEU A 381 15.23 14.12 17.87
N TYR A 382 15.91 13.12 17.33
CA TYR A 382 16.15 12.99 15.90
C TYR A 382 14.84 12.87 15.11
N ASN A 383 13.94 11.97 15.53
CA ASN A 383 12.63 11.82 14.88
C ASN A 383 11.80 13.11 14.98
N LEU A 384 11.81 13.77 16.14
CA LEU A 384 11.13 15.05 16.29
C LEU A 384 11.71 16.11 15.33
N ALA A 385 13.04 16.20 15.23
CA ALA A 385 13.70 17.13 14.31
C ALA A 385 13.33 16.85 12.84
N GLU A 386 13.21 15.59 12.43
CA GLU A 386 12.76 15.25 11.07
C GLU A 386 11.34 15.73 10.78
N TYR A 387 10.41 15.59 11.72
CA TYR A 387 9.04 16.09 11.55
C TYR A 387 9.01 17.62 11.47
N MET A 388 9.80 18.30 12.29
CA MET A 388 9.92 19.76 12.26
C MET A 388 10.52 20.25 10.93
N ASP A 389 11.51 19.55 10.38
CA ASP A 389 12.11 19.88 9.07
C ASP A 389 11.13 19.67 7.91
N CYS A 390 10.25 18.66 8.01
CA CYS A 390 9.10 18.49 7.12
C CYS A 390 7.96 19.49 7.36
N ARG A 391 8.16 20.50 8.23
CA ARG A 391 7.17 21.54 8.62
C ARG A 391 5.90 20.97 9.26
N LEU A 392 6.00 19.82 9.90
CA LEU A 392 4.90 19.19 10.64
C LEU A 392 4.95 19.59 12.11
N SER A 393 3.80 19.47 12.79
CA SER A 393 3.71 19.82 14.21
C SER A 393 4.30 18.73 15.11
N VAL A 394 4.66 19.11 16.34
CA VAL A 394 5.03 18.17 17.41
C VAL A 394 3.90 17.15 17.67
N ARG A 395 2.64 17.57 17.48
CA ARG A 395 1.48 16.68 17.61
C ARG A 395 1.44 15.65 16.48
N ALA A 396 1.80 16.01 15.26
CA ALA A 396 1.92 15.09 14.14
C ALA A 396 3.01 14.04 14.38
N TRP A 397 4.16 14.46 14.91
CA TRP A 397 5.23 13.55 15.35
C TRP A 397 4.70 12.56 16.40
N TRP A 398 4.10 13.06 17.47
CA TRP A 398 3.57 12.21 18.53
C TRP A 398 2.50 11.24 18.01
N ASN A 399 1.62 11.71 17.13
CA ASN A 399 0.56 10.90 16.52
C ASN A 399 1.10 9.78 15.64
N ASN A 400 2.11 10.05 14.82
CA ASN A 400 2.73 9.03 13.99
C ASN A 400 3.56 8.05 14.83
N HIS A 401 4.29 8.53 15.85
CA HIS A 401 5.05 7.68 16.75
C HIS A 401 4.18 6.67 17.50
N ARG A 402 3.04 7.12 18.04
CA ARG A 402 2.06 6.21 18.66
C ARG A 402 1.46 5.24 17.65
N MET A 403 1.11 5.72 16.45
CA MET A 403 0.49 4.90 15.43
C MET A 403 1.44 3.82 14.91
N GLN A 404 2.74 4.10 14.81
CA GLN A 404 3.74 3.09 14.46
C GLN A 404 3.69 1.90 15.44
N ARG A 405 3.61 2.14 16.75
CA ARG A 405 3.48 1.08 17.76
C ARG A 405 2.14 0.34 17.67
N ILE A 406 1.05 1.09 17.49
CA ILE A 406 -0.29 0.52 17.30
C ILE A 406 -0.32 -0.40 16.09
N VAL A 407 0.10 0.08 14.93
CA VAL A 407 0.09 -0.66 13.65
C VAL A 407 0.99 -1.90 13.72
N SER A 408 2.19 -1.75 14.29
CA SER A 408 3.15 -2.87 14.44
C SER A 408 2.56 -4.02 15.28
N CYS A 409 2.01 -3.70 16.46
CA CYS A 409 1.39 -4.68 17.34
C CYS A 409 -0.03 -5.12 16.91
N SER A 410 -0.58 -4.60 15.80
CA SER A 410 -1.92 -4.96 15.31
C SER A 410 -1.88 -5.50 13.89
N ALA A 411 -2.04 -4.60 12.91
CA ALA A 411 -2.16 -4.88 11.50
C ALA A 411 -0.96 -5.64 10.96
N TRP A 412 0.27 -5.21 11.30
CA TRP A 412 1.49 -5.87 10.85
C TRP A 412 1.68 -7.24 11.48
N LEU A 413 1.41 -7.39 12.78
CA LEU A 413 1.46 -8.69 13.46
C LEU A 413 0.48 -9.69 12.85
N LEU A 414 -0.77 -9.27 12.59
CA LEU A 414 -1.77 -10.13 11.96
C LEU A 414 -1.40 -10.47 10.52
N ALA A 415 -0.90 -9.51 9.74
CA ALA A 415 -0.42 -9.75 8.39
C ALA A 415 0.75 -10.75 8.39
N PHE A 416 1.71 -10.59 9.31
CA PHE A 416 2.82 -11.52 9.49
C PHE A 416 2.34 -12.94 9.74
N LEU A 417 1.46 -13.13 10.74
CA LEU A 417 0.89 -14.44 11.05
C LEU A 417 0.11 -15.02 9.88
N THR A 418 -0.69 -14.21 9.18
CA THR A 418 -1.48 -14.64 8.02
C THR A 418 -0.60 -15.19 6.90
N VAL A 419 0.47 -14.45 6.54
CA VAL A 419 1.36 -14.87 5.45
C VAL A 419 2.19 -16.09 5.87
N VAL A 420 2.71 -16.13 7.10
CA VAL A 420 3.45 -17.31 7.60
C VAL A 420 2.56 -18.56 7.57
N LEU A 421 1.34 -18.49 8.09
CA LEU A 421 0.40 -19.61 8.05
C LEU A 421 0.05 -20.03 6.63
N LYS A 422 -0.12 -19.09 5.70
CA LYS A 422 -0.31 -19.36 4.27
C LYS A 422 0.91 -20.08 3.67
N THR A 423 2.13 -19.60 3.96
CA THR A 423 3.36 -20.23 3.44
C THR A 423 3.56 -21.65 3.99
N LEU A 424 3.04 -21.95 5.18
CA LEU A 424 3.02 -23.29 5.78
C LEU A 424 1.85 -24.16 5.27
N GLY A 425 0.98 -23.65 4.40
CA GLY A 425 -0.18 -24.38 3.86
C GLY A 425 -1.36 -24.52 4.82
N LEU A 426 -1.42 -23.70 5.89
CA LEU A 426 -2.41 -23.81 6.96
C LEU A 426 -3.65 -22.93 6.76
N THR A 427 -3.60 -21.91 5.90
CA THR A 427 -4.71 -20.95 5.67
C THR A 427 -4.69 -20.35 4.25
N GLU A 428 -5.87 -19.98 3.72
CA GLU A 428 -5.99 -19.10 2.55
C GLU A 428 -6.14 -17.62 2.97
N THR A 429 -5.54 -16.69 2.21
CA THR A 429 -5.64 -15.23 2.48
C THR A 429 -7.01 -14.69 2.07
N VAL A 430 -7.80 -14.22 3.04
CA VAL A 430 -9.07 -13.50 2.79
C VAL A 430 -8.78 -12.02 2.51
N PHE A 431 -9.34 -11.51 1.42
CA PHE A 431 -9.24 -10.10 1.02
C PHE A 431 -10.30 -9.26 1.73
N ASP A 432 -9.89 -8.45 2.70
CA ASP A 432 -10.76 -7.42 3.30
C ASP A 432 -10.67 -6.13 2.47
N VAL A 433 -11.79 -5.59 1.99
CA VAL A 433 -11.83 -4.31 1.27
C VAL A 433 -11.70 -3.15 2.28
N THR A 434 -10.72 -2.26 2.11
CA THR A 434 -10.71 -1.00 2.87
C THR A 434 -11.86 -0.12 2.39
N ARG A 435 -12.87 0.10 3.22
CA ARG A 435 -13.85 1.16 2.96
C ARG A 435 -13.19 2.49 3.29
N LYS A 436 -12.92 3.29 2.26
CA LYS A 436 -12.63 4.71 2.40
C LYS A 436 -13.97 5.40 2.27
N GLU A 437 -14.61 5.73 3.39
CA GLU A 437 -15.84 6.52 3.35
C GLU A 437 -15.47 7.91 2.81
N GLN A 438 -15.94 8.24 1.61
CA GLN A 438 -16.13 9.64 1.24
C GLN A 438 -17.08 10.18 2.28
N GLY A 439 -16.70 11.26 2.98
CA GLY A 439 -17.50 11.83 4.05
C GLY A 439 -18.95 12.04 3.61
N ALA A 440 -19.79 11.06 3.87
CA ALA A 440 -21.21 11.25 3.95
C ALA A 440 -21.37 12.15 5.17
N ALA A 441 -22.00 13.31 4.97
CA ALA A 441 -22.53 14.07 6.08
C ALA A 441 -23.24 13.09 7.03
N PRO A 442 -23.05 13.21 8.35
CA PRO A 442 -23.63 12.26 9.28
C PRO A 442 -25.14 12.21 9.04
N ASP A 443 -25.62 11.09 8.51
CA ASP A 443 -27.04 10.78 8.57
C ASP A 443 -27.43 10.85 10.05
N GLY A 444 -28.42 11.70 10.31
CA GLY A 444 -28.64 12.37 11.60
C GLY A 444 -28.42 11.48 12.83
N GLY A 445 -27.54 11.94 13.73
CA GLY A 445 -27.40 11.28 15.03
C GLY A 445 -26.35 11.83 15.99
N ASP A 446 -25.23 12.43 15.55
CA ASP A 446 -24.20 12.88 16.49
C ASP A 446 -23.56 14.22 16.08
N GLY A 447 -24.08 15.30 16.64
CA GLY A 447 -23.54 16.65 16.53
C GLY A 447 -22.27 16.91 17.37
N GLY A 448 -21.58 15.86 17.85
CA GLY A 448 -20.40 15.99 18.71
C GLY A 448 -19.20 15.09 18.37
N ALA A 449 -19.23 14.36 17.25
CA ALA A 449 -18.16 13.42 16.89
C ALA A 449 -16.86 14.15 16.47
N ASP A 450 -15.80 14.04 17.29
CA ASP A 450 -14.45 14.46 16.91
C ASP A 450 -13.87 13.50 15.86
N PRO A 451 -13.68 13.92 14.59
CA PRO A 451 -13.21 13.04 13.52
C PRO A 451 -11.76 12.57 13.73
N GLY A 452 -11.00 13.26 14.59
CA GLY A 452 -9.65 12.86 14.99
C GLY A 452 -9.60 11.84 16.13
N ARG A 453 -10.75 11.52 16.75
CA ARG A 453 -10.80 10.59 17.88
C ARG A 453 -10.75 9.14 17.38
N PHE A 454 -9.89 8.35 18.03
CA PHE A 454 -9.69 6.95 17.68
C PHE A 454 -10.93 6.11 18.00
N THR A 455 -11.35 5.31 17.03
CA THR A 455 -12.52 4.44 17.09
C THR A 455 -12.13 2.97 17.04
N PHE A 456 -13.04 2.09 17.47
CA PHE A 456 -12.83 0.65 17.58
C PHE A 456 -13.98 -0.13 16.95
N ASP A 457 -13.70 -1.35 16.50
CA ASP A 457 -14.69 -2.34 16.11
C ASP A 457 -14.31 -3.73 16.67
N SER A 458 -15.04 -4.78 16.27
CA SER A 458 -14.79 -6.15 16.74
C SER A 458 -13.66 -6.88 15.99
N SER A 459 -12.88 -6.18 15.17
CA SER A 459 -11.77 -6.74 14.40
C SER A 459 -10.72 -7.34 15.33
N PRO A 460 -10.13 -8.49 14.94
CA PRO A 460 -9.01 -9.07 15.68
C PRO A 460 -7.79 -8.15 15.76
N ALA A 461 -7.68 -7.13 14.89
CA ALA A 461 -6.58 -6.16 14.91
C ALA A 461 -6.49 -5.40 16.24
N PHE A 462 -7.60 -5.23 16.96
CA PHE A 462 -7.61 -4.53 18.24
C PHE A 462 -7.21 -5.42 19.42
N VAL A 463 -7.18 -6.75 19.28
CA VAL A 463 -6.94 -7.67 20.40
C VAL A 463 -5.52 -7.54 20.97
N PRO A 464 -4.43 -7.62 20.18
CA PRO A 464 -3.09 -7.59 20.76
C PRO A 464 -2.72 -6.24 21.41
N PRO A 465 -2.98 -5.05 20.81
CA PRO A 465 -2.72 -3.78 21.48
C PRO A 465 -3.56 -3.60 22.75
N THR A 466 -4.80 -4.09 22.77
CA THR A 466 -5.64 -4.08 23.99
C THR A 466 -5.00 -4.95 25.08
N ALA A 467 -4.52 -6.15 24.73
CA ALA A 467 -3.84 -7.03 25.68
C ALA A 467 -2.56 -6.39 26.23
N LEU A 468 -1.72 -5.80 25.36
CA LEU A 468 -0.52 -5.08 25.78
C LEU A 468 -0.84 -3.89 26.69
N THR A 469 -1.91 -3.15 26.40
CA THR A 469 -2.36 -2.02 27.23
C THR A 469 -2.74 -2.48 28.64
N ILE A 470 -3.61 -3.49 28.74
CA ILE A 470 -4.03 -4.06 30.02
C ILE A 470 -2.81 -4.61 30.78
N LEU A 471 -1.97 -5.39 30.11
CA LEU A 471 -0.79 -5.99 30.70
C LEU A 471 0.19 -4.93 31.25
N ALA A 472 0.46 -3.87 30.50
CA ALA A 472 1.36 -2.80 30.94
C ALA A 472 0.81 -2.05 32.16
N VAL A 473 -0.50 -1.77 32.20
CA VAL A 473 -1.16 -1.14 33.35
C VAL A 473 -1.09 -2.05 34.58
N VAL A 474 -1.40 -3.34 34.43
CA VAL A 474 -1.32 -4.33 35.52
C VAL A 474 0.13 -4.46 36.03
N ALA A 475 1.10 -4.52 35.12
CA ALA A 475 2.51 -4.63 35.47
C ALA A 475 3.03 -3.40 36.23
N LEU A 476 2.64 -2.18 35.80
CA LEU A 476 2.96 -0.93 36.52
C LEU A 476 2.35 -0.92 37.92
N ALA A 477 1.08 -1.32 38.05
CA ALA A 477 0.41 -1.39 39.35
C ALA A 477 1.08 -2.41 40.28
N ALA A 478 1.39 -3.61 39.78
CA ALA A 478 2.07 -4.66 40.54
C ALA A 478 3.50 -4.25 40.94
N GLY A 479 4.25 -3.65 40.01
CA GLY A 479 5.59 -3.13 40.28
C GLY A 479 5.58 -2.02 41.33
N ALA A 480 4.66 -1.06 41.22
CA ALA A 480 4.52 0.04 42.17
C ALA A 480 4.12 -0.48 43.57
N TRP A 481 3.16 -1.41 43.63
CA TRP A 481 2.77 -2.06 44.88
C TRP A 481 3.95 -2.75 45.56
N ARG A 482 4.77 -3.49 44.82
CA ARG A 482 5.98 -4.14 45.35
C ARG A 482 7.02 -3.13 45.81
N ALA A 483 7.22 -2.04 45.08
CA ALA A 483 8.15 -0.98 45.49
C ALA A 483 7.73 -0.32 46.82
N VAL A 484 6.42 -0.14 47.04
CA VAL A 484 5.88 0.42 48.28
C VAL A 484 5.89 -0.60 49.41
N ALA A 485 5.41 -1.83 49.17
CA ALA A 485 5.29 -2.87 50.19
C ALA A 485 6.64 -3.51 50.57
N GLY A 486 7.60 -3.53 49.64
CA GLY A 486 8.93 -4.15 49.79
C GLY A 486 10.02 -3.20 50.29
N ALA A 487 9.71 -1.94 50.58
CA ALA A 487 10.68 -0.91 51.01
C ALA A 487 11.46 -1.24 52.31
N GLY A 488 11.15 -2.35 53.00
CA GLY A 488 11.87 -2.85 54.18
C GLY A 488 12.79 -4.07 53.94
N ALA A 489 12.80 -4.68 52.75
CA ALA A 489 13.59 -5.89 52.47
C ALA A 489 14.84 -5.55 51.65
N ALA A 490 15.90 -5.11 52.34
CA ALA A 490 17.20 -4.89 51.73
C ALA A 490 17.76 -6.20 51.14
N GLY A 491 18.01 -6.23 49.82
CA GLY A 491 18.79 -7.29 49.17
C GLY A 491 18.17 -7.98 47.94
N VAL A 492 16.94 -7.64 47.53
CA VAL A 492 16.34 -8.24 46.33
C VAL A 492 16.66 -7.41 45.08
N VAL A 493 17.32 -8.03 44.09
CA VAL A 493 17.53 -7.46 42.75
C VAL A 493 16.17 -7.39 42.02
N GLY A 494 15.39 -6.35 42.30
CA GLY A 494 14.08 -6.10 41.66
C GLY A 494 14.19 -5.27 40.38
N PRO A 495 13.09 -4.85 39.73
CA PRO A 495 13.10 -3.98 38.54
C PRO A 495 13.63 -2.57 38.86
N GLY A 496 14.27 -1.91 37.89
CA GLY A 496 14.79 -0.54 37.99
C GLY A 496 13.84 0.49 37.40
N ALA A 497 14.22 1.78 37.47
CA ALA A 497 13.47 2.88 36.88
C ALA A 497 13.23 2.70 35.37
N GLY A 498 14.15 2.04 34.66
CA GLY A 498 14.05 1.77 33.23
C GLY A 498 12.82 0.94 32.85
N GLU A 499 12.53 -0.13 33.58
CA GLU A 499 11.37 -1.00 33.31
C GLU A 499 10.04 -0.26 33.50
N PHE A 500 9.94 0.60 34.53
CA PHE A 500 8.79 1.48 34.74
C PHE A 500 8.65 2.49 33.59
N VAL A 501 9.74 3.10 33.14
CA VAL A 501 9.74 4.02 31.99
C VAL A 501 9.31 3.31 30.71
N CYS A 502 9.79 2.10 30.45
CA CYS A 502 9.36 1.30 29.28
C CYS A 502 7.85 1.03 29.30
N CYS A 503 7.30 0.58 30.44
CA CYS A 503 5.88 0.31 30.55
C CYS A 503 5.04 1.60 30.46
N GLY A 504 5.49 2.68 31.11
CA GLY A 504 4.85 3.98 31.04
C GLY A 504 4.83 4.53 29.62
N TRP A 505 5.94 4.43 28.90
CA TRP A 505 6.03 4.82 27.49
C TRP A 505 5.09 4.01 26.60
N LEU A 506 4.97 2.70 26.85
CA LEU A 506 4.04 1.84 26.12
C LEU A 506 2.58 2.25 26.36
N VAL A 507 2.21 2.55 27.61
CA VAL A 507 0.88 3.06 27.98
C VAL A 507 0.60 4.41 27.31
N LEU A 508 1.59 5.30 27.22
CA LEU A 508 1.45 6.58 26.50
C LEU A 508 1.24 6.38 25.00
N CYS A 509 1.99 5.46 24.37
CA CYS A 509 1.77 5.11 22.96
C CYS A 509 0.37 4.50 22.74
N PHE A 510 -0.09 3.66 23.66
CA PHE A 510 -1.43 3.05 23.61
C PHE A 510 -2.51 3.86 24.32
N TRP A 511 -2.30 5.15 24.54
CA TRP A 511 -3.29 6.01 25.19
C TRP A 511 -4.70 5.95 24.55
N PRO A 512 -4.85 5.85 23.21
CA PRO A 512 -6.17 5.61 22.61
C PRO A 512 -6.87 4.35 23.14
N PHE A 513 -6.13 3.26 23.38
CA PHE A 513 -6.67 2.02 23.92
C PHE A 513 -6.98 2.13 25.42
N VAL A 514 -6.19 2.88 26.19
CA VAL A 514 -6.51 3.20 27.59
C VAL A 514 -7.86 3.91 27.68
N ARG A 515 -8.07 4.94 26.85
CA ARG A 515 -9.37 5.62 26.74
C ARG A 515 -10.47 4.68 26.23
N GLY A 516 -10.15 3.79 25.29
CA GLY A 516 -11.09 2.82 24.74
C GLY A 516 -11.56 1.76 25.74
N LEU A 517 -10.76 1.40 26.75
CA LEU A 517 -11.16 0.48 27.83
C LEU A 517 -12.29 1.06 28.69
N ALA A 518 -12.26 2.38 28.92
CA ALA A 518 -13.29 3.12 29.66
C ALA A 518 -14.34 3.78 28.75
N GLY A 519 -14.20 3.66 27.43
CA GLY A 519 -15.08 4.28 26.45
C GLY A 519 -16.35 3.47 26.16
N GLU A 520 -17.33 4.16 25.58
CA GLU A 520 -18.60 3.60 25.11
C GLU A 520 -18.79 3.86 23.61
N GLY A 521 -19.75 3.15 23.00
CA GLY A 521 -20.06 3.27 21.57
C GLY A 521 -18.87 2.95 20.68
N SER A 522 -18.71 3.69 19.57
CA SER A 522 -17.59 3.55 18.63
C SER A 522 -16.23 3.95 19.22
N TYR A 523 -16.21 4.66 20.35
CA TYR A 523 -15.01 5.05 21.07
C TYR A 523 -14.61 4.04 22.16
N GLY A 524 -15.45 3.06 22.44
CA GLY A 524 -15.19 1.98 23.38
C GLY A 524 -14.69 0.72 22.68
N ILE A 525 -13.68 0.05 23.25
CA ILE A 525 -13.24 -1.26 22.76
C ILE A 525 -14.39 -2.27 22.98
N PRO A 526 -14.85 -3.00 21.95
CA PRO A 526 -15.97 -3.94 22.12
C PRO A 526 -15.70 -5.05 23.13
N TRP A 527 -16.76 -5.53 23.79
CA TRP A 527 -16.66 -6.58 24.83
C TRP A 527 -15.95 -7.84 24.35
N SER A 528 -16.22 -8.27 23.12
CA SER A 528 -15.57 -9.43 22.50
C SER A 528 -14.04 -9.30 22.41
N VAL A 529 -13.53 -8.09 22.13
CA VAL A 529 -12.10 -7.79 22.08
C VAL A 529 -11.53 -7.74 23.50
N ARG A 530 -12.23 -7.10 24.45
CA ARG A 530 -11.79 -7.03 25.87
C ARG A 530 -11.62 -8.42 26.48
N VAL A 531 -12.57 -9.33 26.26
CA VAL A 531 -12.51 -10.71 26.77
C VAL A 531 -11.31 -11.46 26.17
N LYS A 532 -11.14 -11.43 24.84
CA LYS A 532 -10.01 -12.10 24.17
C LYS A 532 -8.67 -11.54 24.67
N ALA A 533 -8.55 -10.23 24.78
CA ALA A 533 -7.36 -9.57 25.32
C ALA A 533 -7.11 -9.97 26.78
N GLY A 534 -8.15 -9.98 27.63
CA GLY A 534 -8.06 -10.40 29.02
C GLY A 534 -7.60 -11.85 29.18
N LEU A 535 -8.06 -12.77 28.33
CA LEU A 535 -7.59 -14.16 28.32
C LEU A 535 -6.09 -14.26 27.99
N LEU A 536 -5.62 -13.49 27.00
CA LEU A 536 -4.18 -13.44 26.67
C LEU A 536 -3.36 -12.89 27.84
N VAL A 537 -3.83 -11.84 28.51
CA VAL A 537 -3.18 -11.27 29.69
C VAL A 537 -3.16 -12.27 30.83
N ALA A 538 -4.28 -12.94 31.12
CA ALA A 538 -4.36 -13.95 32.17
C ALA A 538 -3.40 -15.11 31.91
N ALA A 539 -3.34 -15.60 30.67
CA ALA A 539 -2.37 -16.62 30.26
C ALA A 539 -0.94 -16.13 30.47
N PHE A 540 -0.60 -14.92 30.01
CA PHE A 540 0.73 -14.35 30.18
C PHE A 540 1.14 -14.23 31.65
N VAL A 541 0.25 -13.70 32.50
CA VAL A 541 0.50 -13.56 33.95
C VAL A 541 0.61 -14.92 34.63
N HIS A 542 -0.15 -15.93 34.18
CA HIS A 542 -0.08 -17.29 34.70
C HIS A 542 1.27 -17.96 34.40
N PHE A 543 1.80 -17.76 33.19
CA PHE A 543 3.10 -18.30 32.79
C PHE A 543 4.30 -17.45 33.23
N CYS A 544 4.08 -16.24 33.77
CA CYS A 544 5.15 -15.46 34.37
C CYS A 544 5.60 -16.12 35.68
N PRO A 545 6.87 -16.55 35.81
CA PRO A 545 7.37 -17.11 37.05
C PRO A 545 7.26 -16.07 38.17
N ARG A 546 6.65 -16.47 39.28
CA ARG A 546 6.66 -15.71 40.53
C ARG A 546 7.85 -16.20 41.35
N ASN A 547 8.95 -15.45 41.31
CA ASN A 547 10.03 -15.63 42.28
C ASN A 547 9.68 -14.92 43.60
#